data_AF-A0A7W9NM64-F1
#
_entry.id   AF-A0A7W9NM64-F1
#
_cell.length_a   1.000
_cell.length_b   1.000
_cell.length_c   1.000
_cell.angle_alpha   90.00
_cell.angle_beta   90.00
_cell.angle_gamma   90.00
#
_symmetry.space_group_name_H-M   'P 1'
#
loop_
_entity.id
_entity.type
_entity.pdbx_description
1 polymer ?
#
loop_
_entity_poly.entity_id
_entity_poly.type
_entity_poly.pdbx_seq_one_letter_code
_entity_poly.pdbx_strand_id
1 'polypeptide(L)'
;MKELTRELENQEPSGDLFDVIMGVDWARLDTDQLVTVSILARKLKSACEWVELAALRRTEDPTELAMALTEPEQTVARRKEASVVLETLPRLAEQLRRGELDFRRLDAVRERVQHLSPEMVAEVEDALVGVAAGLNRTQLCRKTTALVAHANPDGYETRCHKATKDRRVEFSPLPDGMAN
;
A
#
# COMPACT_ATOMS: atom_id res chain seq x y z
N MET A 1 -26.01 2.53 20.79
CA MET A 1 -25.01 3.20 19.92
C MET A 1 -23.74 2.40 19.73
N LYS A 2 -23.07 1.89 20.79
CA LYS A 2 -21.85 1.06 20.65
C LYS A 2 -21.96 -0.16 19.70
N GLU A 3 -23.15 -0.73 19.58
CA GLU A 3 -23.41 -1.88 18.71
C GLU A 3 -23.44 -1.48 17.23
N LEU A 4 -24.02 -0.33 16.90
CA LEU A 4 -24.04 0.27 15.56
C LEU A 4 -22.62 0.64 15.08
N THR A 5 -21.80 1.15 16.00
CA THR A 5 -20.39 1.49 15.77
C THR A 5 -19.58 0.28 15.28
N ARG A 6 -19.77 -0.87 15.93
CA ARG A 6 -19.05 -2.11 15.62
C ARG A 6 -19.55 -2.80 14.35
N GLU A 7 -20.83 -2.66 14.05
CA GLU A 7 -21.43 -3.15 12.80
C GLU A 7 -20.87 -2.39 11.59
N LEU A 8 -20.81 -1.06 11.68
CA LEU A 8 -20.24 -0.21 10.62
C LEU A 8 -18.74 -0.49 10.39
N GLU A 9 -17.97 -0.73 11.45
CA GLU A 9 -16.54 -1.07 11.34
C GLU A 9 -16.27 -2.33 10.52
N ASN A 10 -17.24 -3.25 10.39
CA ASN A 10 -17.07 -4.50 9.64
C ASN A 10 -17.64 -4.45 8.21
N GLN A 11 -18.28 -3.35 7.81
CA GLN A 11 -18.80 -3.22 6.45
C GLN A 11 -17.68 -3.08 5.42
N GLU A 12 -17.91 -3.65 4.22
CA GLU A 12 -17.08 -3.37 3.05
C GLU A 12 -17.32 -1.92 2.57
N PRO A 13 -16.31 -1.26 1.98
CA PRO A 13 -16.46 0.07 1.40
C PRO A 13 -17.52 0.07 0.29
N SER A 14 -18.53 0.93 0.39
CA SER A 14 -19.63 1.07 -0.57
C SER A 14 -20.05 2.53 -0.76
N GLY A 15 -20.92 2.81 -1.74
CA GLY A 15 -21.53 4.14 -1.92
C GLY A 15 -22.35 4.57 -0.70
N ASP A 16 -23.09 3.65 -0.08
CA ASP A 16 -23.85 3.92 1.13
C ASP A 16 -22.94 4.38 2.29
N LEU A 17 -21.71 3.84 2.37
CA LEU A 17 -20.74 4.26 3.38
C LEU A 17 -20.26 5.70 3.16
N PHE A 18 -20.12 6.12 1.91
CA PHE A 18 -19.80 7.51 1.55
C PHE A 18 -20.93 8.46 2.00
N ASP A 19 -22.19 8.11 1.70
CA ASP A 19 -23.35 8.90 2.10
C ASP A 19 -23.47 8.99 3.62
N VAL A 20 -23.20 7.89 4.33
CA VAL A 20 -23.12 7.86 5.80
C VAL A 20 -22.09 8.85 6.31
N ILE A 21 -20.85 8.82 5.81
CA ILE A 21 -19.76 9.72 6.25
C ILE A 21 -20.08 11.19 5.94
N MET A 22 -20.61 11.47 4.75
CA MET A 22 -20.90 12.84 4.32
C MET A 22 -22.15 13.42 5.00
N GLY A 23 -23.07 12.57 5.46
CA GLY A 23 -24.28 12.96 6.19
C GLY A 23 -24.10 13.13 7.70
N VAL A 24 -22.89 12.92 8.25
CA VAL A 24 -22.65 13.01 9.70
C VAL A 24 -22.73 14.45 10.21
N ASP A 25 -23.50 14.66 11.29
CA ASP A 25 -23.43 15.88 12.09
C ASP A 25 -22.24 15.82 13.05
N TRP A 26 -21.09 16.34 12.60
CA TRP A 26 -19.81 16.32 13.32
C TRP A 26 -19.88 16.92 14.72
N ALA A 27 -20.77 17.90 14.95
CA ALA A 27 -20.91 18.57 16.23
C ALA A 27 -21.55 17.68 17.31
N ARG A 28 -22.18 16.57 16.91
CA ARG A 28 -22.90 15.65 17.82
C ARG A 28 -22.16 14.34 18.10
N LEU A 29 -20.98 14.15 17.52
CA LEU A 29 -20.21 12.93 17.69
C LEU A 29 -19.50 12.88 19.03
N ASP A 30 -19.59 11.74 19.70
CA ASP A 30 -18.71 11.41 20.81
C ASP A 30 -17.34 10.87 20.33
N THR A 31 -16.41 10.65 21.27
CA THR A 31 -15.06 10.17 20.94
C THR A 31 -15.05 8.79 20.29
N ASP A 32 -15.90 7.87 20.72
CA ASP A 32 -15.97 6.51 20.14
C ASP A 32 -16.46 6.61 18.67
N GLN A 33 -17.47 7.45 18.41
CA GLN A 33 -17.99 7.68 17.07
C GLN A 33 -16.98 8.37 16.15
N LEU A 34 -16.20 9.34 16.66
CA LEU A 34 -15.12 9.99 15.91
C LEU A 34 -14.04 8.98 15.48
N VAL A 35 -13.70 8.02 16.33
CA VAL A 35 -12.78 6.93 16.00
C VAL A 35 -13.35 6.08 14.85
N THR A 36 -14.61 5.71 14.94
CA THR A 36 -15.25 4.87 13.91
C THR A 36 -15.36 5.59 12.57
N VAL A 37 -15.81 6.84 12.53
CA VAL A 37 -15.84 7.63 11.28
C VAL A 37 -14.42 7.73 10.67
N SER A 38 -13.39 7.87 11.50
CA SER A 38 -11.99 7.86 11.03
C SER A 38 -11.57 6.51 10.43
N ILE A 39 -12.04 5.38 10.98
CA ILE A 39 -11.82 4.04 10.43
C ILE A 39 -12.53 3.91 9.08
N LEU A 40 -13.80 4.31 8.99
CA LEU A 40 -14.60 4.22 7.77
C LEU A 40 -13.99 5.09 6.65
N ALA A 41 -13.56 6.31 6.96
CA ALA A 41 -12.89 7.18 6.00
C ALA A 41 -11.59 6.55 5.45
N ARG A 42 -10.81 5.88 6.32
CA ARG A 42 -9.61 5.14 5.88
C ARG A 42 -9.96 3.95 5.00
N LYS A 43 -10.99 3.18 5.36
CA LYS A 43 -11.48 2.06 4.55
C LYS A 43 -11.88 2.50 3.15
N LEU A 44 -12.66 3.58 3.07
CA LEU A 44 -13.10 4.17 1.80
C LEU A 44 -11.92 4.64 0.96
N LYS A 45 -10.96 5.34 1.60
CA LYS A 45 -9.73 5.77 0.93
C LYS A 45 -8.98 4.58 0.32
N SER A 46 -8.79 3.51 1.07
CA SER A 46 -8.08 2.32 0.60
C SER A 46 -8.79 1.59 -0.55
N ALA A 47 -10.13 1.56 -0.55
CA ALA A 47 -10.89 1.09 -1.70
C ALA A 47 -10.70 1.99 -2.93
N CYS A 48 -10.69 3.31 -2.76
CA CYS A 48 -10.39 4.24 -3.86
C CYS A 48 -8.96 4.03 -4.41
N GLU A 49 -7.97 3.82 -3.52
CA GLU A 49 -6.59 3.48 -3.93
C GLU A 49 -6.56 2.17 -4.74
N TRP A 50 -7.33 1.15 -4.36
CA TRP A 50 -7.47 -0.09 -5.14
C TRP A 50 -8.05 0.18 -6.54
N VAL A 51 -9.13 0.96 -6.62
CA VAL A 51 -9.78 1.31 -7.91
C VAL A 51 -8.80 2.06 -8.82
N GLU A 52 -8.05 3.01 -8.26
CA GLU A 52 -7.08 3.79 -9.01
C GLU A 52 -5.96 2.90 -9.58
N LEU A 53 -5.41 1.98 -8.77
CA LEU A 53 -4.42 1.01 -9.25
C LEU A 53 -5.01 0.08 -10.32
N ALA A 54 -6.25 -0.36 -10.16
CA ALA A 54 -6.93 -1.20 -11.14
C ALA A 54 -7.21 -0.47 -12.47
N ALA A 55 -7.45 0.85 -12.42
CA ALA A 55 -7.56 1.70 -13.60
C ALA A 55 -6.19 1.89 -14.27
N LEU A 56 -5.18 2.30 -13.51
CA LEU A 56 -3.80 2.50 -13.97
C LEU A 56 -3.23 1.28 -14.68
N ARG A 57 -3.54 0.08 -14.19
CA ARG A 57 -3.10 -1.18 -14.80
C ARG A 57 -3.68 -1.40 -16.20
N ARG A 58 -4.89 -0.88 -16.47
CA ARG A 58 -5.58 -0.99 -17.77
C ARG A 58 -5.23 0.15 -18.73
N THR A 59 -4.67 1.24 -18.23
CA THR A 59 -4.29 2.40 -19.04
C THR A 59 -2.93 2.17 -19.69
N GLU A 60 -2.83 2.31 -21.02
CA GLU A 60 -1.56 2.18 -21.75
C GLU A 60 -0.63 3.40 -21.58
N ASP A 61 -1.19 4.61 -21.55
CA ASP A 61 -0.44 5.85 -21.36
C ASP A 61 -0.79 6.53 -20.02
N PRO A 62 0.11 6.56 -19.02
CA PRO A 62 -0.16 7.21 -17.74
C PRO A 62 -0.28 8.74 -17.84
N THR A 63 0.13 9.36 -18.95
CA THR A 63 0.14 10.82 -19.14
C THR A 63 -1.26 11.40 -19.14
N GLU A 64 -2.19 10.78 -19.88
CA GLU A 64 -3.59 11.21 -19.92
C GLU A 64 -4.21 11.17 -18.51
N LEU A 65 -3.95 10.08 -17.76
CA LEU A 65 -4.45 9.94 -16.40
C LEU A 65 -3.81 10.97 -15.46
N ALA A 66 -2.52 11.27 -15.62
CA ALA A 66 -1.83 12.30 -14.83
C ALA A 66 -2.44 13.68 -15.02
N MET A 67 -2.74 14.05 -16.27
CA MET A 67 -3.42 15.30 -16.59
C MET A 67 -4.82 15.35 -15.97
N ALA A 68 -5.60 14.28 -16.10
CA ALA A 68 -6.95 14.22 -15.55
C ALA A 68 -6.98 14.27 -14.01
N LEU A 69 -6.01 13.62 -13.35
CA LEU A 69 -5.85 13.61 -11.90
C LEU A 69 -5.23 14.91 -11.35
N THR A 70 -4.73 15.80 -12.22
CA THR A 70 -3.97 16.99 -11.82
C THR A 70 -2.76 16.62 -10.96
N GLU A 71 -2.04 15.56 -11.34
CA GLU A 71 -0.87 15.04 -10.62
C GLU A 71 0.38 15.01 -11.50
N PRO A 72 1.59 15.09 -10.92
CA PRO A 72 2.83 14.95 -11.68
C PRO A 72 2.91 13.60 -12.38
N GLU A 73 3.29 13.60 -13.67
CA GLU A 73 3.39 12.39 -14.49
C GLU A 73 4.26 11.30 -13.84
N GLN A 74 5.39 11.69 -13.24
CA GLN A 74 6.27 10.74 -12.53
C GLN A 74 5.59 10.06 -11.34
N THR A 75 4.68 10.73 -10.64
CA THR A 75 3.92 10.15 -9.53
C THR A 75 2.93 9.10 -10.03
N VAL A 76 2.24 9.40 -11.14
CA VAL A 76 1.29 8.48 -11.78
C VAL A 76 2.01 7.28 -12.40
N ALA A 77 3.13 7.51 -13.08
CA ALA A 77 3.96 6.44 -13.63
C ALA A 77 4.45 5.46 -12.55
N ARG A 78 4.92 5.96 -11.40
CA ARG A 78 5.30 5.11 -10.27
C ARG A 78 4.12 4.30 -9.72
N ARG A 79 2.93 4.89 -9.61
CA ARG A 79 1.72 4.14 -9.19
C ARG A 79 1.30 3.11 -10.25
N LYS A 80 1.47 3.41 -11.54
CA LYS A 80 1.24 2.44 -12.62
C LYS A 80 2.19 1.25 -12.53
N GLU A 81 3.48 1.49 -12.34
CA GLU A 81 4.47 0.43 -12.09
C GLU A 81 4.07 -0.40 -10.86
N ALA A 82 3.62 0.27 -9.80
CA ALA A 82 3.16 -0.39 -8.59
C ALA A 82 1.91 -1.26 -8.76
N SER A 83 1.05 -0.94 -9.74
CA SER A 83 -0.25 -1.61 -9.94
C SER A 83 -0.16 -3.12 -10.22
N VAL A 84 1.01 -3.62 -10.65
CA VAL A 84 1.29 -5.06 -10.78
C VAL A 84 1.14 -5.81 -9.45
N VAL A 85 1.17 -5.09 -8.32
CA VAL A 85 0.91 -5.65 -6.99
C VAL A 85 -0.46 -6.33 -6.88
N LEU A 86 -1.44 -5.88 -7.66
CA LEU A 86 -2.79 -6.45 -7.65
C LEU A 86 -2.84 -7.90 -8.16
N GLU A 87 -1.86 -8.31 -8.96
CA GLU A 87 -1.76 -9.68 -9.49
C GLU A 87 -0.70 -10.51 -8.77
N THR A 88 0.38 -9.87 -8.35
CA THR A 88 1.48 -10.56 -7.64
C THR A 88 1.13 -10.87 -6.20
N LEU A 89 0.28 -10.07 -5.56
CA LEU A 89 -0.22 -10.27 -4.19
C LEU A 89 -1.75 -10.14 -4.17
N PRO A 90 -2.50 -11.06 -4.84
CA PRO A 90 -3.93 -10.90 -5.07
C PRO A 90 -4.78 -10.91 -3.79
N ARG A 91 -4.36 -11.62 -2.74
CA ARG A 91 -5.12 -11.70 -1.48
C ARG A 91 -4.84 -10.51 -0.58
N LEU A 92 -3.63 -9.97 -0.60
CA LEU A 92 -3.35 -8.69 0.07
C LEU A 92 -3.98 -7.52 -0.70
N ALA A 93 -4.07 -7.61 -2.03
CA ALA A 93 -4.82 -6.67 -2.84
C ALA A 93 -6.32 -6.69 -2.53
N GLU A 94 -6.89 -7.85 -2.22
CA GLU A 94 -8.27 -7.96 -1.75
C GLU A 94 -8.47 -7.27 -0.37
N GLN A 95 -7.49 -7.36 0.53
CA GLN A 95 -7.51 -6.60 1.79
C GLN A 95 -7.41 -5.09 1.57
N LEU A 96 -6.69 -4.63 0.55
CA LEU A 96 -6.71 -3.23 0.11
C LEU A 96 -8.12 -2.84 -0.38
N ARG A 97 -8.76 -3.67 -1.21
CA ARG A 97 -10.12 -3.45 -1.71
C ARG A 97 -11.13 -3.30 -0.56
N ARG A 98 -11.01 -4.11 0.49
CA ARG A 98 -11.87 -4.06 1.69
C ARG A 98 -11.50 -2.95 2.69
N GLY A 99 -10.38 -2.26 2.46
CA GLY A 99 -9.88 -1.21 3.35
C GLY A 99 -9.24 -1.71 4.65
N GLU A 100 -8.84 -2.98 4.71
CA GLU A 100 -8.10 -3.58 5.82
C GLU A 100 -6.59 -3.26 5.74
N LEU A 101 -6.09 -3.16 4.50
CA LEU A 101 -4.77 -2.65 4.15
C LEU A 101 -4.91 -1.31 3.42
N ASP A 102 -3.89 -0.47 3.54
CA ASP A 102 -3.73 0.73 2.70
C ASP A 102 -2.63 0.50 1.67
N PHE A 103 -2.62 1.29 0.60
CA PHE A 103 -1.66 1.10 -0.48
C PHE A 103 -0.22 1.21 0.02
N ARG A 104 0.07 2.14 0.93
CA ARG A 104 1.42 2.32 1.50
C ARG A 104 1.93 1.06 2.22
N ARG A 105 1.06 0.32 2.90
CA ARG A 105 1.38 -0.96 3.55
C ARG A 105 1.55 -2.08 2.51
N LEU A 106 0.67 -2.17 1.52
CA LEU A 106 0.77 -3.15 0.43
C LEU A 106 2.06 -2.96 -0.39
N ASP A 107 2.38 -1.71 -0.75
CA ASP A 107 3.57 -1.32 -1.50
C ASP A 107 4.86 -1.75 -0.80
N ALA A 108 4.90 -1.60 0.53
CA ALA A 108 6.04 -2.03 1.33
C ALA A 108 6.25 -3.56 1.33
N VAL A 109 5.19 -4.35 1.12
CA VAL A 109 5.30 -5.80 0.90
C VAL A 109 5.82 -6.06 -0.51
N ARG A 110 5.23 -5.42 -1.53
CA ARG A 110 5.66 -5.53 -2.94
C ARG A 110 7.16 -5.31 -3.11
N GLU A 111 7.69 -4.20 -2.58
CA GLU A 111 9.13 -3.87 -2.65
C GLU A 111 10.03 -5.00 -2.13
N ARG A 112 9.58 -5.76 -1.13
CA ARG A 112 10.37 -6.82 -0.49
C ARG A 112 10.33 -8.14 -1.27
N VAL A 113 9.23 -8.38 -1.98
CA VAL A 113 9.01 -9.62 -2.71
C VAL A 113 9.34 -9.52 -4.20
N GLN A 114 9.61 -8.31 -4.72
CA GLN A 114 9.84 -8.05 -6.15
C GLN A 114 10.99 -8.84 -6.80
N HIS A 115 11.88 -9.44 -6.01
CA HIS A 115 13.01 -10.25 -6.49
C HIS A 115 12.83 -11.76 -6.26
N LEU A 116 11.65 -12.18 -5.80
CA LEU A 116 11.32 -13.58 -5.56
C LEU A 116 10.66 -14.20 -6.79
N SER A 117 10.71 -15.52 -6.90
CA SER A 117 9.92 -16.25 -7.90
C SER A 117 8.43 -16.22 -7.52
N PRO A 118 7.51 -16.39 -8.48
CA PRO A 118 6.08 -16.41 -8.21
C PRO A 118 5.66 -17.38 -7.09
N GLU A 119 6.33 -18.53 -6.99
CA GLU A 119 6.06 -19.54 -5.96
C GLU A 119 6.43 -19.04 -4.56
N MET A 120 7.62 -18.41 -4.43
CA MET A 120 8.07 -17.81 -3.18
C MET A 120 7.22 -16.60 -2.79
N VAL A 121 6.74 -15.82 -3.76
CA VAL A 121 5.80 -14.72 -3.51
C VAL A 121 4.49 -15.26 -2.91
N ALA A 122 3.95 -16.33 -3.48
CA ALA A 122 2.72 -16.97 -2.99
C ALA A 122 2.87 -17.49 -1.56
N GLU A 123 4.01 -18.13 -1.23
CA GLU A 123 4.32 -18.60 0.13
C GLU A 123 4.39 -17.43 1.14
N VAL A 124 5.08 -16.34 0.78
CA VAL A 124 5.15 -15.14 1.63
C VAL A 124 3.76 -14.53 1.82
N GLU A 125 2.95 -14.50 0.76
CA GLU A 125 1.59 -13.98 0.83
C GLU A 125 0.72 -14.86 1.77
N ASP A 126 0.75 -16.18 1.62
CA ASP A 126 0.03 -17.15 2.47
C ASP A 126 0.24 -16.85 3.96
N ALA A 127 1.51 -16.64 4.34
CA ALA A 127 1.89 -16.37 5.72
C ALA A 127 1.51 -14.96 6.22
N LEU A 128 1.15 -14.04 5.32
CA LEU A 128 0.76 -12.67 5.65
C LEU A 128 -0.75 -12.45 5.71
N VAL A 129 -1.55 -13.10 4.85
CA VAL A 129 -3.00 -12.82 4.71
C VAL A 129 -3.70 -12.79 6.07
N GLY A 130 -3.47 -13.78 6.94
CA GLY A 130 -4.15 -13.88 8.23
C GLY A 130 -3.76 -12.82 9.28
N VAL A 131 -2.71 -12.05 9.07
CA VAL A 131 -2.23 -11.07 10.08
C VAL A 131 -2.04 -9.65 9.54
N ALA A 132 -1.92 -9.45 8.23
CA ALA A 132 -1.44 -8.20 7.66
C ALA A 132 -2.31 -7.00 8.04
N ALA A 133 -3.64 -7.17 8.08
CA ALA A 133 -4.60 -6.15 8.50
C ALA A 133 -4.30 -5.56 9.89
N GLY A 134 -3.90 -6.40 10.84
CA GLY A 134 -3.59 -6.01 12.23
C GLY A 134 -2.20 -5.43 12.44
N LEU A 135 -1.34 -5.42 11.41
CA LEU A 135 0.03 -4.91 11.53
C LEU A 135 0.12 -3.48 11.02
N ASN A 136 0.84 -2.64 11.78
CA ASN A 136 1.30 -1.37 11.26
C ASN A 136 2.42 -1.59 10.22
N ARG A 137 2.76 -0.54 9.45
CA ARG A 137 3.78 -0.62 8.39
C ARG A 137 5.11 -1.19 8.86
N THR A 138 5.63 -0.76 10.02
CA THR A 138 6.92 -1.21 10.53
C THR A 138 6.89 -2.70 10.88
N GLN A 139 5.83 -3.15 11.54
CA GLN A 139 5.63 -4.56 11.89
C GLN A 139 5.48 -5.42 10.63
N LEU A 140 4.71 -4.95 9.65
CA LEU A 140 4.50 -5.62 8.37
C LEU A 140 5.84 -5.76 7.62
N CYS A 141 6.59 -4.67 7.47
CA CYS A 141 7.94 -4.67 6.90
C CYS A 141 8.85 -5.71 7.56
N ARG A 142 8.89 -5.73 8.90
CA ARG A 142 9.72 -6.68 9.65
C ARG A 142 9.28 -8.12 9.40
N LYS A 143 7.97 -8.40 9.44
CA LYS A 143 7.44 -9.74 9.21
C LYS A 143 7.71 -10.21 7.78
N THR A 144 7.41 -9.38 6.78
CA THR A 144 7.69 -9.69 5.37
C THR A 144 9.18 -9.94 5.14
N THR A 145 10.08 -9.13 5.70
CA THR A 145 11.52 -9.36 5.55
C THR A 145 11.96 -10.70 6.15
N ALA A 146 11.41 -11.11 7.30
CA ALA A 146 11.69 -12.42 7.88
C ALA A 146 11.18 -13.57 6.99
N LEU A 147 9.97 -13.44 6.44
CA LEU A 147 9.38 -14.43 5.53
C LEU A 147 10.18 -14.54 4.23
N VAL A 148 10.59 -13.42 3.64
CA VAL A 148 11.43 -13.38 2.43
C VAL A 148 12.79 -14.05 2.67
N ALA A 149 13.40 -13.84 3.84
CA ALA A 149 14.67 -14.49 4.20
C ALA A 149 14.50 -16.01 4.39
N HIS A 150 13.35 -16.45 4.87
CA HIS A 150 13.03 -17.86 5.01
C HIS A 150 12.78 -18.54 3.65
N ALA A 151 11.97 -17.91 2.80
CA ALA A 151 11.62 -18.42 1.48
C ALA A 151 12.80 -18.40 0.49
N ASN A 152 13.74 -17.46 0.65
CA ASN A 152 14.93 -17.34 -0.20
C ASN A 152 16.21 -17.05 0.61
N PRO A 153 16.79 -18.08 1.26
CA PRO A 153 18.01 -17.94 2.05
C PRO A 153 19.21 -17.46 1.22
N ASP A 154 19.44 -18.07 0.06
CA ASP A 154 20.61 -17.79 -0.79
C ASP A 154 20.57 -16.39 -1.41
N GLY A 155 19.37 -15.94 -1.82
CA GLY A 155 19.16 -14.60 -2.33
C GLY A 155 19.27 -13.53 -1.24
N TYR A 156 18.94 -13.87 0.01
CA TYR A 156 19.15 -12.97 1.14
C TYR A 156 20.65 -12.77 1.42
N GLU A 157 21.42 -13.85 1.47
CA GLU A 157 22.88 -13.80 1.68
C GLU A 157 23.58 -13.01 0.56
N THR A 158 23.21 -13.27 -0.70
CA THR A 158 23.74 -12.54 -1.87
C THR A 158 23.44 -11.04 -1.80
N ARG A 159 22.23 -10.64 -1.41
CA ARG A 159 21.86 -9.22 -1.24
C ARG A 159 22.57 -8.57 -0.05
N CYS A 160 22.78 -9.29 1.05
CA CYS A 160 23.55 -8.82 2.19
C CYS A 160 25.02 -8.58 1.82
N HIS A 161 25.64 -9.50 1.07
CA HIS A 161 27.00 -9.33 0.56
C HIS A 161 27.09 -8.17 -0.42
N LYS A 162 26.16 -8.06 -1.36
CA LYS A 162 26.11 -6.95 -2.32
C LYS A 162 25.92 -5.60 -1.61
N ALA A 163 24.96 -5.48 -0.70
CA ALA A 163 24.74 -4.24 0.07
C ALA A 163 25.96 -3.85 0.91
N THR A 164 26.69 -4.84 1.46
CA THR A 164 27.94 -4.59 2.18
C THR A 164 29.04 -4.10 1.24
N LYS A 165 29.16 -4.68 0.04
CA LYS A 165 30.11 -4.27 -1.00
C LYS A 165 29.80 -2.90 -1.59
N ASP A 166 28.52 -2.57 -1.72
CA ASP A 166 28.02 -1.34 -2.33
C ASP A 166 27.90 -0.19 -1.32
N ARG A 167 28.14 -0.41 -0.01
CA ARG A 167 28.22 0.68 0.97
C ARG A 167 29.37 1.61 0.63
N ARG A 168 29.06 2.73 -0.02
CA ARG A 168 29.98 3.83 -0.27
C ARG A 168 29.28 5.16 -0.07
N VAL A 169 30.01 6.13 0.47
CA VAL A 169 29.58 7.53 0.56
C VAL A 169 30.12 8.22 -0.68
N GLU A 170 29.23 8.63 -1.58
CA GLU A 170 29.59 9.44 -2.75
C GLU A 170 29.31 10.92 -2.44
N PHE A 171 30.32 11.75 -2.68
CA PHE A 171 30.20 13.20 -2.61
C PHE A 171 30.10 13.71 -4.05
N SER A 172 28.91 14.14 -4.46
CA SER A 172 28.75 14.86 -5.73
C SER A 172 28.82 16.36 -5.47
N PRO A 173 29.88 17.06 -5.89
CA PRO A 173 29.86 18.51 -5.89
C PRO A 173 28.73 18.98 -6.81
N LEU A 174 27.88 19.88 -6.30
CA LEU A 174 26.95 20.62 -7.14
C LEU A 174 27.77 21.38 -8.20
N PRO A 175 27.32 21.45 -9.46
CA PRO A 175 27.93 22.33 -10.44
C PRO A 175 27.99 23.73 -9.83
N ASP A 176 29.18 24.32 -9.80
CA ASP A 176 29.37 25.68 -9.33
C ASP A 176 28.49 26.59 -10.18
N GLY A 177 27.45 27.19 -9.58
CA GLY A 177 26.49 28.06 -10.26
C GLY A 177 27.08 29.41 -10.67
N MET A 178 28.40 29.55 -10.63
CA MET A 178 29.16 30.79 -10.82
C MET A 178 30.25 30.64 -11.89
N ALA A 179 30.02 29.83 -12.93
CA ALA A 179 30.78 29.90 -14.16
C ALA A 179 29.90 30.52 -15.26
N ASN A 180 30.01 31.84 -15.41
CA ASN A 180 29.55 32.60 -16.58
C ASN A 180 30.43 32.29 -17.81
#